data_AF-A0AA43KDV3-F1
#
_entry.id   AF-A0AA43KDV3-F1
#
_cell.length_a   1.000
_cell.length_b   1.000
_cell.length_c   1.000
_cell.angle_alpha   90.00
_cell.angle_beta   90.00
_cell.angle_gamma   90.00
#
_symmetry.space_group_name_H-M   'P 1'
#
loop_
_entity.id
_entity.type
_entity.pdbx_description
1 polymer ?
#
loop_
_entity_poly.entity_id
_entity_poly.type
_entity_poly.pdbx_seq_one_letter_code
_entity_poly.pdbx_strand_id
1 'polypeptide(L)'
;MTEGERLQRFKQFSHSSSRAMLQNCLFPIVNHEDGMGTLEILYPNEAVKQPSYRKKPKINNNISSCWSHIRWLSLCIEEDGKL
;
A
#
# COMPACT_ATOMS: atom_id res chain seq x y z
N MET A 1 9.14 13.81 8.23
CA MET A 1 7.86 13.23 7.80
C MET A 1 7.71 11.89 8.50
N THR A 2 6.71 11.80 9.37
CA THR A 2 6.35 10.55 10.08
C THR A 2 5.75 9.54 9.10
N GLU A 3 5.64 8.28 9.52
CA GLU A 3 4.99 7.24 8.71
C GLU A 3 3.53 7.60 8.39
N GLY A 4 2.80 8.16 9.35
CA GLY A 4 1.43 8.63 9.14
C GLY A 4 1.33 9.74 8.08
N GLU A 5 2.27 10.69 8.07
CA GLU A 5 2.30 11.76 7.05
C GLU A 5 2.64 11.21 5.65
N ARG A 6 3.58 10.26 5.55
CA ARG A 6 3.90 9.59 4.28
C ARG A 6 2.70 8.80 3.75
N LEU A 7 2.00 8.11 4.65
CA LEU A 7 0.79 7.36 4.31
C LEU A 7 -0.33 8.29 3.81
N GLN A 8 -0.54 9.41 4.49
CA GLN A 8 -1.50 10.42 4.07
C GLN A 8 -1.16 10.96 2.68
N ARG A 9 0.11 11.25 2.43
CA ARG A 9 0.60 11.72 1.13
C ARG A 9 0.41 10.66 0.02
N PHE A 10 0.70 9.40 0.31
CA PHE A 10 0.44 8.28 -0.59
C PHE A 10 -1.07 8.12 -0.93
N LYS A 11 -1.95 8.26 0.06
CA LYS A 11 -3.41 8.30 -0.15
C LYS A 11 -3.86 9.52 -0.95
N GLN A 12 -3.12 10.65 -0.89
CA GLN A 12 -3.39 11.84 -1.70
C GLN A 12 -2.98 11.69 -3.17
N PHE A 13 -1.88 11.00 -3.46
CA PHE A 13 -1.44 10.74 -4.83
C PHE A 13 -2.25 9.66 -5.56
N SER A 14 -3.08 8.94 -4.83
CA SER A 14 -3.99 7.95 -5.41
C SER A 14 -5.17 8.65 -6.09
N HIS A 15 -5.38 8.40 -7.39
CA HIS A 15 -6.56 8.89 -8.13
C HIS A 15 -7.87 8.57 -7.41
N SER A 16 -8.94 9.35 -7.62
CA SER A 16 -10.26 9.20 -6.96
C SER A 16 -10.75 7.74 -6.88
N SER A 17 -10.62 6.98 -7.98
CA SER A 17 -11.02 5.57 -8.04
C SER A 17 -10.09 4.59 -7.32
N SER A 18 -8.83 4.96 -7.07
CA SER A 18 -7.90 4.18 -6.25
C SER A 18 -7.98 4.59 -4.78
N ARG A 19 -8.21 5.87 -4.51
CA ARG A 19 -8.34 6.44 -3.17
C ARG A 19 -9.50 5.82 -2.40
N ALA A 20 -10.65 5.66 -3.04
CA ALA A 20 -11.80 4.99 -2.43
C ALA A 20 -11.50 3.53 -2.04
N MET A 21 -10.73 2.81 -2.87
CA MET A 21 -10.33 1.42 -2.58
C MET A 21 -9.33 1.36 -1.41
N LEU A 22 -8.36 2.28 -1.40
CA LEU A 22 -7.28 2.35 -0.41
C LEU A 22 -7.72 2.95 0.93
N GLN A 23 -8.91 3.55 1.01
CA GLN A 23 -9.38 4.21 2.22
C GLN A 23 -9.63 3.22 3.36
N ASN A 24 -10.14 2.02 3.03
CA ASN A 24 -10.44 0.94 3.98
C ASN A 24 -9.32 -0.11 4.04
N CYS A 25 -8.15 0.16 3.46
CA CYS A 25 -7.01 -0.76 3.51
C CYS A 25 -6.09 -0.42 4.68
N LEU A 26 -5.42 -1.44 5.21
CA LEU A 26 -4.28 -1.26 6.11
C LEU A 26 -2.97 -1.24 5.32
N PHE A 27 -1.97 -0.59 5.90
CA PHE A 27 -0.70 -0.33 5.26
C PHE A 27 0.49 -0.66 6.17
N PRO A 28 0.67 -1.93 6.60
CA PRO A 28 1.84 -2.30 7.36
C PRO A 28 3.10 -2.17 6.51
N ILE A 29 4.19 -1.76 7.18
CA ILE A 29 5.52 -1.72 6.60
C ILE A 29 6.33 -2.85 7.23
N VAL A 30 6.77 -3.79 6.39
CA VAL A 30 7.68 -4.86 6.77
C VAL A 30 9.09 -4.41 6.42
N ASN A 31 9.93 -4.20 7.44
CA ASN A 31 11.33 -3.87 7.26
C ASN A 31 12.15 -5.17 7.18
N HIS A 32 13.02 -5.26 6.19
CA HIS A 32 13.91 -6.37 5.95
C HIS A 32 15.31 -6.09 6.51
N GLU A 33 16.07 -7.15 6.77
CA GLU A 33 17.41 -7.05 7.34
C GLU A 33 18.41 -6.31 6.44
N ASP A 34 18.14 -6.21 5.13
CA ASP A 34 18.96 -5.46 4.17
C ASP A 34 18.73 -3.94 4.20
N GLY A 35 17.94 -3.43 5.16
CA GLY A 35 17.62 -2.01 5.31
C GLY A 35 16.56 -1.49 4.35
N MET A 36 15.98 -2.39 3.57
CA MET A 36 14.87 -2.13 2.66
C MET A 36 13.55 -2.58 3.30
N GLY A 37 12.43 -2.14 2.74
CA GLY A 37 11.12 -2.55 3.25
C GLY A 37 10.10 -2.82 2.17
N THR A 38 9.03 -3.47 2.59
CA THR A 38 7.85 -3.77 1.80
C THR A 38 6.67 -3.06 2.40
N LEU A 39 5.97 -2.27 1.57
CA LEU A 39 4.66 -1.76 1.93
C LEU A 39 3.65 -2.83 1.55
N GLU A 40 2.98 -3.36 2.55
CA GLU A 40 1.86 -4.27 2.34
C GLU A 40 0.57 -3.46 2.30
N ILE A 41 -0.29 -3.76 1.33
CA ILE A 41 -1.65 -3.22 1.29
C ILE A 41 -2.58 -4.37 1.63
N LEU A 42 -3.16 -4.33 2.82
CA LEU A 42 -4.18 -5.30 3.24
C LEU A 42 -5.55 -4.79 2.79
N TYR A 43 -6.16 -5.50 1.85
CA TYR A 43 -7.52 -5.23 1.40
C TYR A 43 -8.53 -5.95 2.29
N PRO A 44 -9.65 -5.31 2.66
CA PRO A 44 -10.66 -5.93 3.53
C PRO A 44 -11.44 -7.07 2.85
N ASN A 45 -11.35 -7.21 1.51
CA ASN A 45 -11.95 -8.35 0.80
C ASN A 45 -11.28 -8.59 -0.58
N GLU A 46 -11.58 -9.75 -1.18
CA GLU A 46 -11.10 -10.15 -2.52
C GLU A 46 -11.69 -9.34 -3.69
N ALA A 47 -12.92 -8.84 -3.57
CA ALA A 47 -13.54 -7.98 -4.58
C ALA A 47 -12.76 -6.65 -4.77
N VAL A 48 -12.02 -6.18 -3.76
CA VAL A 48 -11.11 -5.02 -3.87
C VAL A 48 -9.73 -5.40 -4.42
N LYS A 49 -9.35 -6.68 -4.37
CA LYS A 49 -8.04 -7.21 -4.79
C LYS A 49 -7.90 -7.32 -6.32
N GLN A 50 -8.90 -7.83 -7.02
CA GLN A 50 -8.80 -7.99 -8.48
C GLN A 50 -8.61 -6.66 -9.25
N PRO A 51 -9.36 -5.58 -8.96
CA PRO A 51 -9.18 -4.31 -9.66
C PRO A 51 -7.89 -3.59 -9.28
N SER A 52 -7.35 -3.86 -8.08
CA SER A 52 -6.11 -3.25 -7.59
C SER A 52 -4.86 -3.88 -8.21
N TYR A 53 -4.87 -5.17 -8.58
CA TYR A 53 -3.80 -5.77 -9.39
C TYR A 53 -3.55 -5.00 -10.70
N ARG A 54 -4.62 -4.61 -11.41
CA ARG A 54 -4.51 -3.81 -12.65
C ARG A 54 -3.94 -2.41 -12.42
N LYS A 55 -4.07 -1.89 -11.19
CA LYS A 55 -3.56 -0.57 -10.79
C LYS A 55 -2.20 -0.64 -10.08
N LYS A 56 -1.66 -1.83 -9.83
CA LYS A 56 -0.38 -2.06 -9.13
C LYS A 56 0.78 -1.21 -9.68
N PRO A 57 0.98 -1.07 -11.02
CA PRO A 57 2.06 -0.23 -11.55
C PRO A 57 1.91 1.25 -11.16
N LYS A 58 0.69 1.79 -11.20
CA LYS A 58 0.41 3.17 -10.78
C LYS A 58 0.62 3.38 -9.28
N ILE A 59 0.23 2.39 -8.48
CA ILE A 59 0.43 2.43 -7.03
C ILE A 59 1.93 2.38 -6.71
N ASN A 60 2.68 1.48 -7.35
CA ASN A 60 4.11 1.31 -7.12
C ASN A 60 4.93 2.57 -7.47
N ASN A 61 4.57 3.27 -8.56
CA ASN A 61 5.26 4.51 -8.95
C ASN A 61 5.11 5.64 -7.92
N ASN A 62 4.03 5.63 -7.14
CA ASN A 62 3.81 6.62 -6.08
C ASN A 62 4.54 6.28 -4.77
N ILE A 63 4.89 5.00 -4.56
CA ILE A 63 5.56 4.54 -3.33
C ILE A 63 6.97 5.10 -3.24
N SER A 64 7.75 5.00 -4.32
CA SER A 64 9.12 5.52 -4.38
C SER A 64 9.21 7.03 -4.12
N SER A 65 8.14 7.77 -4.41
CA SER A 65 8.03 9.21 -4.11
C SER A 65 7.72 9.51 -2.64
N CYS A 66 7.23 8.52 -1.89
CA CYS A 66 6.84 8.66 -0.48
C CYS A 66 7.84 8.00 0.49
N TRP A 67 8.49 6.90 0.06
CA TRP A 67 9.48 6.17 0.83
C TRP A 67 10.69 5.80 -0.04
N SER A 68 11.88 6.11 0.43
CA SER A 68 13.15 5.79 -0.25
C SER A 68 13.64 4.36 0.00
N HIS A 69 13.31 3.79 1.17
CA HIS A 69 13.71 2.44 1.58
C HIS A 69 12.68 1.37 1.22
N ILE A 70 11.45 1.75 0.88
CA ILE A 70 10.43 0.81 0.43
C ILE A 70 10.61 0.53 -1.05
N ARG A 71 10.99 -0.70 -1.39
CA ARG A 71 11.17 -1.14 -2.79
C ARG A 71 10.06 -2.05 -3.29
N TRP A 72 9.32 -2.67 -2.39
CA TRP A 72 8.35 -3.70 -2.75
C TRP A 72 6.95 -3.34 -2.28
N LEU A 73 5.99 -3.83 -3.08
CA LEU A 73 4.57 -3.69 -2.83
C LEU A 73 3.91 -5.06 -2.83
N SER A 74 3.37 -5.46 -1.68
CA SER A 74 2.55 -6.64 -1.53
C SER A 74 1.08 -6.26 -1.48
N LEU A 75 0.23 -7.03 -2.18
CA LEU A 75 -1.22 -6.86 -2.17
C LEU A 75 -1.83 -8.06 -1.45
N CYS A 76 -2.20 -7.89 -0.20
CA CYS A 76 -2.69 -8.96 0.68
C CYS A 76 -4.19 -8.78 0.93
N ILE A 77 -4.88 -9.85 1.31
CA ILE A 77 -6.24 -9.77 1.84
C ILE A 77 -6.09 -9.78 3.35
N GLU A 78 -6.82 -8.92 4.04
CA GLU A 78 -6.99 -9.02 5.48
C GLU A 78 -7.81 -10.28 5.77
N GLU A 79 -7.13 -11.37 6.10
CA GLU A 79 -7.77 -12.63 6.48
C GLU A 79 -8.00 -12.61 8.00
N ASP A 80 -9.23 -12.28 8.41
CA ASP A 80 -9.79 -12.46 9.76
C ASP A 80 -8.80 -12.21 10.94
N GLY A 81 -8.06 -11.10 10.87
CA GLY A 81 -7.14 -10.67 11.93
C GLY A 81 -5.85 -11.50 12.09
N LYS A 82 -5.51 -12.38 11.15
CA LYS A 82 -4.22 -13.08 11.11
C LYS A 82 -3.38 -12.58 9.94
N LEU A 83 -2.37 -11.78 10.29
CA LEU A 83 -1.18 -11.54 9.48
C LEU A 83 -0.26 -12.76 9.55
#